data_AF-A0A1M7MNV2-F1
#
_entry.id   AF-A0A1M7MNV2-F1
#
_cell.length_a   1.000
_cell.length_b   1.000
_cell.length_c   1.000
_cell.angle_alpha   90.00
_cell.angle_beta   90.00
_cell.angle_gamma   90.00
#
_symmetry.space_group_name_H-M   'P 1'
#
loop_
_entity.id
_entity.type
_entity.pdbx_description
1 polymer ?
#
loop_
_entity_poly.entity_id
_entity_poly.type
_entity_poly.pdbx_seq_one_letter_code
_entity_poly.pdbx_strand_id
1 'polypeptide(L)'
;MIKHEEKYCPRCKTEFECKVGSIQLCQCSDIKLENKELEYIRGLYENCLCAKCMKELKTEFHNQNFQNKLKDILGVFYRSPKK
;
A
#
# COMPACT_ATOMS: atom_id res chain seq x y z
N MET A 1 0.35 -33.81 -11.08
CA MET A 1 -0.21 -32.44 -11.00
C MET A 1 0.61 -31.68 -9.98
N ILE A 2 1.28 -30.59 -10.39
CA ILE A 2 2.03 -29.74 -9.46
C ILE A 2 1.01 -28.83 -8.78
N LYS A 3 0.81 -29.00 -7.47
CA LYS A 3 0.04 -28.05 -6.66
C LYS A 3 0.96 -26.86 -6.38
N HIS A 4 0.65 -25.70 -6.95
CA HIS A 4 1.28 -24.47 -6.49
C HIS A 4 0.73 -24.13 -5.10
N GLU A 5 1.58 -23.63 -4.22
CA GLU A 5 1.16 -23.15 -2.90
C GLU A 5 0.18 -21.98 -3.07
N GLU A 6 -1.03 -22.13 -2.51
CA GLU A 6 -2.03 -21.07 -2.52
C GLU A 6 -1.54 -19.91 -1.65
N LYS A 7 -1.40 -18.73 -2.25
CA LYS A 7 -0.90 -17.54 -1.55
C LYS A 7 -2.04 -16.57 -1.30
N TYR A 8 -2.21 -16.20 -0.03
CA TYR A 8 -3.28 -15.31 0.42
C TYR A 8 -2.73 -13.96 0.84
N CYS A 9 -3.42 -12.89 0.43
CA CYS A 9 -3.04 -11.54 0.80
C CYS A 9 -3.23 -11.33 2.31
N PRO A 10 -2.20 -10.91 3.07
CA PRO A 10 -2.33 -10.75 4.52
C PRO A 10 -3.33 -9.66 4.93
N ARG A 11 -3.58 -8.65 4.06
CA ARG A 11 -4.52 -7.54 4.28
C ARG A 11 -5.97 -7.93 4.03
N CYS A 12 -6.30 -8.47 2.84
CA CYS A 12 -7.69 -8.74 2.46
C CYS A 12 -8.09 -10.22 2.49
N LYS A 13 -7.14 -11.12 2.79
CA LYS A 13 -7.32 -12.58 2.84
C LYS A 13 -7.78 -13.23 1.53
N THR A 14 -7.72 -12.52 0.41
CA THR A 14 -8.00 -13.07 -0.91
C THR A 14 -6.79 -13.80 -1.46
N GLU A 15 -7.01 -14.94 -2.11
CA GLU A 15 -6.00 -15.63 -2.90
C GLU A 15 -5.49 -14.73 -4.04
N PHE A 16 -4.20 -14.79 -4.34
CA PHE A 16 -3.62 -14.05 -5.45
C PHE A 16 -2.38 -14.72 -6.04
N GLU A 17 -2.11 -14.42 -7.32
CA GLU A 17 -0.93 -14.93 -7.99
C GLU A 17 0.32 -14.17 -7.52
N CYS A 18 1.18 -14.87 -6.78
CA CYS A 18 2.47 -14.35 -6.33
C CYS A 18 3.61 -15.21 -6.87
N LYS A 19 4.32 -14.69 -7.88
CA LYS A 19 5.47 -15.35 -8.52
C LYS A 19 6.75 -14.55 -8.29
N VAL A 20 7.20 -14.46 -7.04
CA VAL A 20 8.39 -13.64 -6.69
C VAL A 20 9.66 -14.07 -7.47
N GLY A 21 9.82 -15.37 -7.75
CA GLY A 21 10.90 -15.88 -8.60
C GLY A 21 10.77 -15.56 -10.09
N SER A 22 9.62 -15.02 -10.51
CA SER A 22 9.36 -14.55 -11.87
C SER A 22 8.50 -13.30 -11.80
N ILE A 23 9.08 -12.24 -11.20
CA ILE A 23 8.34 -11.05 -10.75
C ILE A 23 7.44 -10.43 -11.83
N GLN A 24 7.81 -10.53 -13.10
CA GLN A 24 7.01 -10.04 -14.24
C GLN A 24 5.63 -10.72 -14.35
N LEU A 25 5.51 -11.96 -13.85
CA LEU A 25 4.27 -12.74 -13.81
C LEU A 25 3.50 -12.57 -12.48
N CYS A 26 4.00 -11.78 -11.54
CA CYS A 26 3.31 -11.55 -10.28
C CYS A 26 2.15 -10.56 -10.49
N GLN A 27 1.02 -10.74 -9.81
CA GLN A 27 -0.10 -9.80 -9.91
C GLN A 27 0.30 -8.35 -9.54
N CYS A 28 1.31 -8.19 -8.67
CA CYS A 28 1.79 -6.86 -8.27
C CYS A 28 2.72 -6.17 -9.29
N SER A 29 3.15 -6.85 -10.35
CA SER A 29 4.15 -6.34 -11.31
C SER A 29 3.70 -5.08 -12.05
N ASP A 30 2.40 -4.98 -12.33
CA ASP A 30 1.80 -3.82 -13.02
C ASP A 30 1.68 -2.58 -12.13
N ILE A 31 2.02 -2.68 -10.85
CA ILE A 31 1.85 -1.59 -9.88
C ILE A 31 3.16 -0.86 -9.71
N LYS A 32 3.23 0.32 -10.31
CA LYS A 32 4.36 1.23 -10.16
C LYS A 32 4.26 1.94 -8.82
N LEU A 33 5.24 1.71 -7.95
CA LEU A 33 5.40 2.42 -6.68
C LEU A 33 6.66 3.27 -6.69
N GLU A 34 6.57 4.49 -6.17
CA GLU A 34 7.74 5.29 -5.83
C GLU A 34 8.40 4.76 -4.53
N ASN A 35 9.67 5.09 -4.29
CA ASN A 35 10.40 4.62 -3.11
C ASN A 35 9.66 4.92 -1.80
N LYS A 36 9.10 6.13 -1.64
CA LYS A 36 8.37 6.52 -0.43
C LYS A 36 7.08 5.72 -0.24
N GLU A 37 6.38 5.40 -1.34
CA GLU A 37 5.18 4.55 -1.31
C GLU A 37 5.55 3.12 -0.90
N LEU A 38 6.68 2.62 -1.42
CA LEU A 38 7.19 1.29 -1.08
C LEU A 38 7.64 1.21 0.39
N GLU A 39 8.34 2.23 0.90
CA GLU A 39 8.72 2.34 2.31
C GLU A 39 7.50 2.37 3.23
N TYR A 40 6.48 3.15 2.87
CA TYR A 40 5.21 3.18 3.60
C TYR A 40 4.56 1.78 3.68
N ILE A 41 4.49 1.07 2.57
CA ILE A 41 3.89 -0.28 2.54
C ILE A 41 4.73 -1.29 3.34
N ARG A 42 6.07 -1.24 3.22
CA ARG A 42 6.98 -2.12 3.98
C ARG A 42 6.91 -1.89 5.49
N GLY A 43 6.58 -0.68 5.93
CA GLY A 43 6.32 -0.39 7.35
C GLY A 43 5.04 -1.03 7.90
N LEU A 44 4.12 -1.46 7.03
CA LEU A 44 2.83 -2.03 7.40
C LEU A 44 2.74 -3.54 7.18
N TYR A 45 3.45 -4.06 6.18
CA TYR A 45 3.36 -5.46 5.76
C TYR A 45 4.72 -6.02 5.36
N GLU A 46 5.10 -7.14 5.98
CA GLU A 46 6.33 -7.88 5.66
C GLU A 46 6.16 -8.86 4.49
N ASN A 47 4.92 -9.28 4.21
CA ASN A 47 4.59 -10.27 3.19
C ASN A 47 4.00 -9.64 1.93
N CYS A 48 4.07 -10.36 0.81
CA CYS A 48 3.49 -9.91 -0.47
C CYS A 48 1.99 -9.62 -0.34
N LEU A 49 1.55 -8.55 -1.00
CA LEU A 49 0.15 -8.14 -1.09
C LEU A 49 -0.40 -8.36 -2.50
N CYS A 50 -1.70 -8.60 -2.61
CA CYS A 50 -2.37 -8.64 -3.90
C CYS A 50 -2.40 -7.26 -4.56
N ALA A 51 -2.63 -7.25 -5.88
CA ALA A 51 -2.62 -6.02 -6.67
C ALA A 51 -3.63 -4.98 -6.18
N LYS A 52 -4.82 -5.43 -5.77
CA LYS A 52 -5.87 -4.55 -5.23
C LYS A 52 -5.37 -3.80 -3.99
N CYS A 53 -4.83 -4.51 -3.01
CA CYS A 53 -4.34 -3.92 -1.78
C CYS A 53 -3.17 -2.97 -2.01
N MET A 54 -2.26 -3.30 -2.93
CA MET A 54 -1.15 -2.42 -3.30
C MET A 54 -1.65 -1.08 -3.89
N LYS A 55 -2.67 -1.10 -4.76
CA LYS A 55 -3.30 0.12 -5.32
C LYS A 55 -4.01 0.95 -4.24
N GLU A 56 -4.73 0.28 -3.34
CA GLU A 56 -5.41 0.94 -2.22
C GLU A 56 -4.41 1.62 -1.27
N LEU A 57 -3.33 0.93 -0.88
CA LEU A 57 -2.29 1.51 -0.02
C LEU A 57 -1.56 2.69 -0.70
N LYS A 58 -1.32 2.62 -2.01
CA LYS A 58 -0.80 3.77 -2.77
C LYS A 58 -1.73 4.98 -2.65
N THR A 59 -3.03 4.75 -2.80
CA THR A 59 -4.05 5.81 -2.68
C THR A 59 -4.10 6.37 -1.26
N GLU A 60 -4.06 5.50 -0.24
CA GLU A 60 -4.00 5.90 1.17
C GLU A 60 -2.78 6.78 1.46
N PHE A 61 -1.59 6.40 0.98
CA PHE A 61 -0.36 7.19 1.13
C PHE A 61 -0.49 8.60 0.57
N HIS A 62 -1.01 8.74 -0.67
CA HIS A 62 -1.21 10.06 -1.26
C HIS A 62 -2.26 10.88 -0.53
N ASN A 63 -3.37 10.26 -0.11
CA ASN A 63 -4.42 10.93 0.65
C ASN A 63 -3.90 11.46 1.99
N GLN A 64 -3.11 10.66 2.72
CA GLN A 64 -2.48 11.08 3.97
C GLN A 64 -1.52 12.25 3.74
N ASN A 65 -0.66 12.16 2.72
CA ASN A 65 0.27 13.24 2.40
C ASN A 65 -0.45 14.54 2.01
N PHE A 66 -1.55 14.44 1.26
CA PHE A 66 -2.36 15.60 0.90
C PHE A 66 -3.02 16.21 2.14
N GLN A 67 -3.63 15.41 3.00
CA GLN A 67 -4.23 15.87 4.25
C GLN A 67 -3.21 16.54 5.18
N ASN A 68 -1.99 16.00 5.28
CA ASN A 68 -0.92 16.59 6.08
C ASN A 68 -0.51 17.96 5.54
N LYS A 69 -0.27 18.07 4.23
CA LYS A 69 0.03 19.37 3.58
C LYS A 69 -1.09 20.40 3.79
N LEU A 70 -2.35 19.97 3.67
CA LEU A 70 -3.49 20.86 3.92
C LEU A 70 -3.52 21.35 5.36
N LYS A 71 -3.27 20.48 6.35
CA LYS A 71 -3.20 20.87 7.76
C LYS A 71 -2.06 21.83 8.03
N ASP A 72 -0.90 21.65 7.40
CA ASP A 72 0.24 22.56 7.53
C ASP A 72 -0.09 23.96 7.00
N ILE A 73 -0.74 24.03 5.83
CA ILE A 73 -1.15 25.30 5.21
C ILE A 73 -2.27 25.98 6.01
N LEU A 74 -3.29 25.21 6.40
CA LEU A 74 -4.49 25.72 7.08
C LEU A 74 -4.35 25.70 8.60
N GLY A 75 -3.15 25.47 9.15
CA GLY A 75 -2.93 25.23 10.58
C GLY A 75 -3.47 26.33 11.50
N VAL A 76 -3.60 27.57 11.01
CA VAL A 76 -4.26 28.67 11.74
C VAL A 76 -5.75 28.40 12.02
N PHE A 77 -6.44 27.67 11.13
CA PHE A 77 -7.85 27.28 11.28
C PHE A 77 -8.03 25.99 12.09
N TYR A 78 -6.99 25.16 12.23
CA TYR A 78 -7.02 23.91 13.02
C TYR A 78 -6.46 24.05 14.44
N ARG A 79 -5.95 25.23 14.83
CA ARG A 79 -5.65 25.54 16.24
C ARG A 79 -6.96 25.55 17.01
N SER A 80 -7.28 24.44 17.68
CA SER A 80 -8.31 24.45 18.72
C SER A 80 -7.94 25.57 19.71
N PRO A 81 -8.89 26.46 20.08
CA PRO A 81 -8.62 27.46 21.09
C PRO A 81 -8.18 26.71 22.36
N LYS A 82 -6.97 27.01 22.83
CA LYS A 82 -6.53 26.51 24.14
C LYS A 82 -7.53 27.06 25.16
N LYS A 83 -8.21 26.15 25.86
CA LYS A 83 -8.98 26.47 27.05
C LYS A 83 -8.06 26.96 28.16
#